data_AF-A0A7X1L8W2-F1
#
_entry.id   AF-A0A7X1L8W2-F1
#
_cell.length_a   1.000
_cell.length_b   1.000
_cell.length_c   1.000
_cell.angle_alpha   90.00
_cell.angle_beta   90.00
_cell.angle_gamma   90.00
#
_symmetry.space_group_name_H-M   'P 1'
#
loop_
_entity.id
_entity.type
_entity.pdbx_description
1 polymer ?
#
loop_
_entity_poly.entity_id
_entity_poly.type
_entity_poly.pdbx_seq_one_letter_code
_entity_poly.pdbx_strand_id
1 'polypeptide(L)'
;MSISITLKDAYKTFTDDQDKIIAPDETLKNVKHKFNRLDLSILEETVRIDNGRLDIPVYFSVCGEDAARLTGTSKQMGKGATPVQAETSAVMELVERYSFYNFANTPQNFIIDTYDNLKDLAMPFDMIAKSVHDASDDLAKTREFFSDIPMKWTWGYNLTTQKKMLVPFDWFFAINEFNGTSAGNCVEEALCQGICEIVERHVSAIVCREKKIIPGIKPESATDPAVVSMLEKYKKTGINLYVSDFTLGMGIPTVGVMAFDPSTFPEKSEIVWTAGTTPDPDKAFSRALTETAQLAGDFNTRSNFVASGLPKYNSIEQARYITHPNKRLDITELPDISNQNIKVEVENCLSELSKRGFEVITVATTHPKLDLPAFYSVVPGAHFRERASGTSVGMFSCKLIVEKNPPEKAIRLITEIDKTLLDTYYIKFYLGTCHLALENAETAYRCFSQALELNPDKQDIPSIYSYMGICLKDMGDYNGALGVLKKGEAYDRERTDIYNQMGFCYFMLKQHEKAIKCFKQVIALNPSSAIDYANIASNYRDMGDTDNAIAYYQIALSIDPSIDFARTNLEKLVRDPAES
;
A
#
# COMPACT_ATOMS: atom_id res chain seq x y z
N MET A 1 26.61 -17.55 5.27
CA MET A 1 25.50 -18.34 5.85
C MET A 1 24.78 -19.08 4.73
N SER A 2 24.45 -20.37 4.91
CA SER A 2 23.63 -21.13 3.96
C SER A 2 22.21 -20.60 4.04
N ILE A 3 21.74 -19.97 2.96
CA ILE A 3 20.39 -19.40 2.85
C ILE A 3 19.57 -20.46 2.11
N SER A 4 19.35 -21.57 2.78
CA SER A 4 18.49 -22.65 2.32
C SER A 4 17.28 -22.66 3.22
N ILE A 5 16.09 -22.59 2.62
CA ILE A 5 14.83 -22.74 3.35
C ILE A 5 14.38 -24.18 3.18
N THR A 6 14.23 -24.88 4.29
CA THR A 6 13.74 -26.26 4.32
C THR A 6 12.42 -26.28 5.06
N LEU A 7 11.35 -26.60 4.34
CA LEU A 7 10.02 -26.73 4.93
C LEU A 7 9.97 -27.97 5.81
N LYS A 8 9.41 -27.81 7.00
CA LYS A 8 9.18 -28.84 8.01
C LYS A 8 7.69 -29.03 8.22
N ASP A 9 7.29 -30.20 8.70
CA ASP A 9 5.89 -30.42 9.03
C ASP A 9 5.42 -29.44 10.11
N ALA A 10 4.32 -28.76 9.82
CA ALA A 10 3.74 -27.69 10.61
C ALA A 10 2.22 -27.94 10.69
N TYR A 11 1.83 -28.84 11.60
CA TYR A 11 0.43 -29.24 11.73
C TYR A 11 -0.40 -28.16 12.41
N LYS A 12 -1.54 -27.82 11.82
CA LYS A 12 -2.53 -26.92 12.41
C LYS A 12 -3.04 -27.52 13.72
N THR A 13 -3.07 -26.70 14.77
CA THR A 13 -3.72 -27.04 16.05
C THR A 13 -4.85 -26.07 16.39
N PHE A 14 -4.93 -24.95 15.68
CA PHE A 14 -6.00 -23.97 15.77
C PHE A 14 -6.51 -23.65 14.37
N THR A 15 -7.82 -23.80 14.15
CA THR A 15 -8.47 -23.66 12.83
C THR A 15 -9.83 -22.96 12.92
N ASP A 16 -10.06 -22.15 13.97
CA ASP A 16 -11.36 -21.50 14.19
C ASP A 16 -11.57 -20.34 13.21
N ASP A 17 -10.87 -19.23 13.40
CA ASP A 17 -10.89 -18.10 12.44
C ASP A 17 -9.78 -18.22 11.37
N GLN A 18 -8.57 -18.51 11.81
CA GLN A 18 -7.40 -18.68 10.95
C GLN A 18 -6.70 -19.99 11.29
N ASP A 19 -6.00 -20.53 10.30
CA ASP A 19 -5.20 -21.74 10.48
C ASP A 19 -3.82 -21.41 11.04
N LYS A 20 -3.53 -21.97 12.22
CA LYS A 20 -2.29 -21.77 12.97
C LYS A 20 -1.79 -23.05 13.64
N ILE A 21 -0.48 -23.14 13.84
CA ILE A 21 0.19 -24.25 14.54
C ILE A 21 0.04 -24.18 16.06
N ILE A 22 -0.28 -23.00 16.60
CA ILE A 22 -0.57 -22.75 18.01
C ILE A 22 -1.73 -21.77 18.12
N ALA A 23 -2.38 -21.75 19.29
CA ALA A 23 -3.49 -20.84 19.53
C ALA A 23 -3.04 -19.36 19.57
N PRO A 24 -3.92 -18.40 19.24
CA PRO A 24 -3.56 -16.98 19.19
C PRO A 24 -3.13 -16.41 20.55
N ASP A 25 -3.76 -16.83 21.65
CA ASP A 25 -3.37 -16.44 23.01
C ASP A 25 -1.95 -16.90 23.37
N GLU A 26 -1.58 -18.11 22.95
CA GLU A 26 -0.22 -18.62 23.12
C GLU A 26 0.79 -17.84 22.27
N THR A 27 0.44 -17.55 21.01
CA THR A 27 1.24 -16.69 20.12
C THR A 27 1.49 -15.34 20.78
N LEU A 28 0.44 -14.66 21.21
CA LEU A 28 0.50 -13.33 21.82
C LEU A 28 1.37 -13.33 23.08
N LYS A 29 1.21 -14.34 23.95
CA LYS A 29 2.03 -14.51 25.15
C LYS A 29 3.51 -14.68 24.79
N ASN A 30 3.82 -15.51 23.79
CA ASN A 30 5.19 -15.77 23.36
C ASN A 30 5.85 -14.52 22.77
N VAL A 31 5.14 -13.77 21.94
CA VAL A 31 5.65 -12.54 21.33
C VAL A 31 5.86 -11.43 22.36
N LYS A 32 4.87 -11.18 23.24
CA LYS A 32 5.01 -10.19 24.33
C LYS A 32 6.16 -10.57 25.28
N HIS A 33 6.35 -11.86 25.57
CA HIS A 33 7.50 -12.33 26.35
C HIS A 33 8.83 -12.04 25.65
N LYS A 34 8.92 -12.23 24.33
CA LYS A 34 10.11 -11.87 23.55
C LYS A 34 10.38 -10.36 23.59
N PHE A 35 9.36 -9.52 23.38
CA PHE A 35 9.49 -8.06 23.49
C PHE A 35 10.05 -7.63 24.85
N ASN A 36 9.47 -8.13 25.95
CA ASN A 36 9.91 -7.76 27.32
C ASN A 36 11.34 -8.19 27.68
N ARG A 37 11.92 -9.14 26.94
CA ARG A 37 13.30 -9.59 27.14
C ARG A 37 14.31 -8.81 26.29
N LEU A 38 13.84 -8.00 25.36
CA LEU A 38 14.67 -7.12 24.56
C LEU A 38 14.73 -5.76 25.23
N ASP A 39 15.92 -5.18 25.24
CA ASP A 39 16.12 -3.77 25.58
C ASP A 39 15.74 -2.90 24.37
N LEU A 40 14.46 -3.00 23.95
CA LEU A 40 13.88 -2.35 22.79
C LEU A 40 12.39 -2.02 23.05
N SER A 41 12.00 -0.77 22.80
CA SER A 41 10.61 -0.29 22.85
C SER A 41 9.90 -0.59 21.53
N ILE A 42 9.42 -1.83 21.37
CA ILE A 42 8.74 -2.28 20.14
C ILE A 42 7.22 -2.09 20.24
N LEU A 43 6.61 -2.52 21.34
CA LEU A 43 5.17 -2.46 21.58
C LEU A 43 4.90 -1.68 22.87
N GLU A 44 4.09 -0.63 22.78
CA GLU A 44 3.64 0.14 23.96
C GLU A 44 2.40 -0.53 24.56
N GLU A 45 1.32 -0.62 23.78
CA GLU A 45 0.06 -1.22 24.19
C GLU A 45 -0.75 -1.76 23.00
N THR A 46 -1.82 -2.49 23.31
CA THR A 46 -2.80 -2.97 22.33
C THR A 46 -4.19 -2.44 22.68
N VAL A 47 -4.85 -1.80 21.72
CA VAL A 47 -6.12 -1.08 21.93
C VAL A 47 -7.19 -1.65 21.02
N ARG A 48 -8.36 -2.00 21.57
CA ARG A 48 -9.55 -2.35 20.78
C ARG A 48 -10.23 -1.07 20.29
N ILE A 49 -10.58 -0.98 19.01
CA ILE A 49 -11.05 0.27 18.39
C ILE A 49 -12.45 0.22 17.78
N ASP A 50 -13.04 -0.96 17.65
CA ASP A 50 -14.45 -1.07 17.25
C ASP A 50 -15.36 -0.53 18.36
N ASN A 51 -16.48 0.09 17.95
CA ASN A 51 -17.52 0.58 18.85
C ASN A 51 -18.57 -0.50 19.20
N GLY A 52 -18.40 -1.70 18.65
CA GLY A 52 -19.21 -2.87 18.95
C GLY A 52 -20.54 -2.95 18.18
N ARG A 53 -20.82 -2.03 17.24
CA ARG A 53 -22.04 -2.11 16.42
C ARG A 53 -22.02 -3.32 15.49
N LEU A 54 -20.92 -3.55 14.77
CA LEU A 54 -20.77 -4.73 13.92
C LEU A 54 -20.37 -5.96 14.75
N ASP A 55 -19.78 -5.75 15.93
CA ASP A 55 -19.29 -6.81 16.82
C ASP A 55 -18.25 -7.72 16.14
N ILE A 56 -17.45 -7.16 15.22
CA ILE A 56 -16.26 -7.81 14.66
C ILE A 56 -15.03 -7.07 15.23
N PRO A 57 -14.19 -7.75 16.04
CA PRO A 57 -13.10 -7.09 16.75
C PRO A 57 -12.04 -6.49 15.83
N VAL A 58 -11.63 -5.25 16.14
CA VAL A 58 -10.51 -4.59 15.48
C VAL A 58 -9.57 -4.04 16.55
N TYR A 59 -8.27 -4.28 16.38
CA TYR A 59 -7.23 -3.86 17.32
C TYR A 59 -6.18 -3.00 16.65
N PHE A 60 -5.57 -2.10 17.41
CA PHE A 60 -4.28 -1.51 17.12
C PHE A 60 -3.22 -2.09 18.05
N SER A 61 -2.01 -2.25 17.54
CA SER A 61 -0.80 -2.28 18.36
C SER A 61 -0.12 -0.92 18.25
N VAL A 62 0.01 -0.20 19.37
CA VAL A 62 0.70 1.08 19.44
C VAL A 62 2.20 0.80 19.43
N CYS A 63 2.91 1.40 18.47
CA CYS A 63 4.35 1.21 18.34
C CYS A 63 5.07 1.89 19.50
N GLY A 64 6.00 1.16 20.14
CA GLY A 64 6.99 1.76 21.02
C GLY A 64 7.97 2.65 20.24
N GLU A 65 8.82 3.39 20.94
CA GLU A 65 9.72 4.40 20.36
C GLU A 65 10.64 3.84 19.27
N ASP A 66 11.18 2.63 19.47
CA ASP A 66 12.08 2.00 18.51
C ASP A 66 11.33 1.57 17.24
N ALA A 67 10.14 0.99 17.40
CA ALA A 67 9.32 0.60 16.26
C ALA A 67 8.80 1.81 15.49
N ALA A 68 8.37 2.87 16.17
CA ALA A 68 7.89 4.09 15.54
C ALA A 68 8.99 4.76 14.71
N ARG A 69 10.19 4.90 15.29
CA ARG A 69 11.36 5.45 14.61
C ARG A 69 11.78 4.63 13.40
N LEU A 70 11.71 3.31 13.49
CA LEU A 70 12.19 2.41 12.44
C LEU A 70 11.18 2.25 11.29
N THR A 71 9.89 2.14 11.61
CA THR A 71 8.82 1.89 10.63
C THR A 71 8.23 3.17 10.06
N GLY A 72 8.42 4.31 10.72
CA GLY A 72 7.78 5.58 10.36
C GLY A 72 6.29 5.65 10.68
N THR A 73 5.75 4.68 11.44
CA THR A 73 4.33 4.59 11.78
C THR A 73 4.13 4.49 13.29
N SER A 74 3.04 5.04 13.83
CA SER A 74 2.73 4.98 15.26
C SER A 74 1.92 3.75 15.67
N LYS A 75 1.38 2.99 14.71
CA LYS A 75 0.49 1.85 14.97
C LYS A 75 0.45 0.83 13.83
N GLN A 76 0.10 -0.41 14.15
CA GLN A 76 -0.29 -1.47 13.20
C GLN A 76 -1.71 -1.95 13.49
N MET A 77 -2.38 -2.51 12.50
CA MET A 77 -3.79 -2.89 12.60
C MET A 77 -3.95 -4.41 12.64
N GLY A 78 -4.83 -4.89 13.52
CA GLY A 78 -5.15 -6.30 13.66
C GLY A 78 -6.61 -6.58 13.36
N LYS A 79 -6.85 -7.74 12.75
CA LYS A 79 -8.18 -8.21 12.35
C LYS A 79 -8.37 -9.67 12.74
N GLY A 80 -9.60 -10.05 13.07
CA GLY A 80 -9.98 -11.42 13.39
C GLY A 80 -11.43 -11.54 13.83
N ALA A 81 -11.98 -12.75 13.76
CA ALA A 81 -13.33 -13.07 14.20
C ALA A 81 -13.48 -13.02 15.73
N THR A 82 -12.37 -13.13 16.47
CA THR A 82 -12.32 -13.06 17.95
C THR A 82 -11.37 -11.96 18.44
N PRO A 83 -11.58 -11.40 19.65
CA PRO A 83 -10.71 -10.34 20.18
C PRO A 83 -9.24 -10.76 20.26
N VAL A 84 -8.97 -11.99 20.73
CA VAL A 84 -7.61 -12.50 20.87
C VAL A 84 -6.91 -12.69 19.52
N GLN A 85 -7.64 -13.14 18.50
CA GLN A 85 -7.12 -13.26 17.14
C GLN A 85 -6.80 -11.88 16.54
N ALA A 86 -7.69 -10.91 16.71
CA ALA A 86 -7.48 -9.54 16.24
C ALA A 86 -6.28 -8.88 16.94
N GLU A 87 -6.17 -9.01 18.26
CA GLU A 87 -5.01 -8.51 19.02
C GLU A 87 -3.70 -9.17 18.56
N THR A 88 -3.71 -10.50 18.40
CA THR A 88 -2.56 -11.27 17.92
C THR A 88 -2.15 -10.83 16.52
N SER A 89 -3.11 -10.60 15.62
CA SER A 89 -2.86 -10.08 14.27
C SER A 89 -2.16 -8.73 14.30
N ALA A 90 -2.59 -7.80 15.17
CA ALA A 90 -1.95 -6.48 15.27
C ALA A 90 -0.48 -6.60 15.71
N VAL A 91 -0.24 -7.42 16.73
CA VAL A 91 1.11 -7.64 17.28
C VAL A 91 2.02 -8.38 16.28
N MET A 92 1.48 -9.33 15.52
CA MET A 92 2.27 -10.05 14.50
C MET A 92 2.57 -9.18 13.27
N GLU A 93 1.67 -8.28 12.87
CA GLU A 93 1.94 -7.25 11.85
C GLU A 93 3.08 -6.32 12.30
N LEU A 94 3.13 -5.96 13.59
CA LEU A 94 4.24 -5.21 14.17
C LEU A 94 5.57 -5.98 14.11
N VAL A 95 5.57 -7.28 14.42
CA VAL A 95 6.77 -8.14 14.28
C VAL A 95 7.26 -8.16 12.84
N GLU A 96 6.35 -8.32 11.89
CA GLU A 96 6.62 -8.32 10.46
C GLU A 96 7.26 -7.01 10.00
N ARG A 97 6.61 -5.88 10.28
CA ARG A 97 7.07 -4.54 9.89
C ARG A 97 8.42 -4.21 10.54
N TYR A 98 8.54 -4.45 11.83
CA TYR A 98 9.78 -4.19 12.57
C TYR A 98 10.95 -5.01 12.01
N SER A 99 10.74 -6.31 11.76
CA SER A 99 11.78 -7.19 11.20
C SER A 99 12.19 -6.76 9.80
N PHE A 100 11.22 -6.44 8.93
CA PHE A 100 11.48 -5.98 7.57
C PHE A 100 12.27 -4.66 7.53
N TYR A 101 11.80 -3.62 8.24
CA TYR A 101 12.50 -2.33 8.23
C TYR A 101 13.86 -2.39 8.93
N ASN A 102 14.03 -3.23 9.97
CA ASN A 102 15.34 -3.48 10.54
C ASN A 102 16.28 -4.10 9.50
N PHE A 103 15.79 -5.11 8.76
CA PHE A 103 16.55 -5.74 7.69
C PHE A 103 16.96 -4.73 6.60
N ALA A 104 16.01 -3.93 6.11
CA ALA A 104 16.20 -2.94 5.06
C ALA A 104 17.20 -1.82 5.43
N ASN A 105 17.23 -1.45 6.72
CA ASN A 105 18.07 -0.40 7.26
C ASN A 105 19.42 -0.91 7.82
N THR A 106 19.71 -2.21 7.74
CA THR A 106 20.99 -2.79 8.17
C THR A 106 21.92 -2.99 6.97
N PRO A 107 22.99 -2.18 6.79
CA PRO A 107 23.84 -2.24 5.60
C PRO A 107 24.53 -3.60 5.39
N GLN A 108 24.80 -4.35 6.46
CA GLN A 108 25.47 -5.65 6.42
C GLN A 108 24.63 -6.74 5.71
N ASN A 109 23.33 -6.51 5.52
CA ASN A 109 22.45 -7.43 4.80
C ASN A 109 22.59 -7.31 3.28
N PHE A 110 23.35 -6.32 2.79
CA PHE A 110 23.40 -5.97 1.38
C PHE A 110 24.81 -5.98 0.80
N ILE A 111 24.90 -6.40 -0.46
CA ILE A 111 26.01 -6.15 -1.36
C ILE A 111 25.59 -4.98 -2.24
N ILE A 112 26.35 -3.89 -2.26
CA ILE A 112 26.08 -2.76 -3.15
C ILE A 112 26.98 -2.92 -4.37
N ASP A 113 26.39 -3.32 -5.49
CA ASP A 113 27.12 -3.54 -6.74
C ASP A 113 26.18 -3.44 -7.95
N THR A 114 26.75 -3.54 -9.14
CA THR A 114 26.06 -3.57 -10.43
C THR A 114 25.57 -4.98 -10.75
N TYR A 115 24.54 -5.08 -11.61
CA TYR A 115 24.09 -6.40 -12.08
C TYR A 115 25.18 -7.09 -12.91
N ASP A 116 25.96 -6.35 -13.69
CA ASP A 116 26.98 -6.95 -14.55
C ASP A 116 28.09 -7.68 -13.77
N ASN A 117 28.44 -7.16 -12.59
CA ASN A 117 29.39 -7.80 -11.67
C ASN A 117 28.79 -9.02 -10.96
N LEU A 118 27.46 -9.08 -10.81
CA LEU A 118 26.77 -10.08 -9.99
C LEU A 118 25.96 -11.11 -10.79
N LYS A 119 25.85 -10.96 -12.12
CA LYS A 119 24.90 -11.68 -12.98
C LYS A 119 24.92 -13.21 -12.87
N ASP A 120 26.08 -13.80 -12.56
CA ASP A 120 26.23 -15.26 -12.41
C ASP A 120 25.56 -15.79 -11.13
N LEU A 121 25.37 -14.93 -10.12
CA LEU A 121 24.74 -15.25 -8.84
C LEU A 121 23.37 -14.58 -8.68
N ALA A 122 23.07 -13.58 -9.52
CA ALA A 122 21.87 -12.75 -9.43
C ALA A 122 20.63 -13.42 -10.03
N MET A 123 19.48 -12.90 -9.63
CA MET A 123 18.21 -13.15 -10.30
C MET A 123 18.37 -12.85 -11.81
N PRO A 124 17.94 -13.77 -12.68
CA PRO A 124 17.96 -13.56 -14.12
C PRO A 124 17.24 -12.27 -14.55
N PHE A 125 17.80 -11.55 -15.53
CA PHE A 125 17.27 -10.27 -15.98
C PHE A 125 15.84 -10.35 -16.53
N ASP A 126 15.48 -11.46 -17.18
CA ASP A 126 14.11 -11.72 -17.65
C ASP A 126 13.09 -11.76 -16.52
N MET A 127 13.46 -12.29 -15.33
CA MET A 127 12.61 -12.20 -14.14
C MET A 127 12.48 -10.75 -13.66
N ILE A 128 13.58 -9.99 -13.66
CA ILE A 128 13.58 -8.56 -13.27
C ILE A 128 12.71 -7.74 -14.23
N ALA A 129 12.82 -7.94 -15.54
CA ALA A 129 11.98 -7.29 -16.53
C ALA A 129 10.51 -7.69 -16.41
N LYS A 130 10.24 -8.97 -16.13
CA LYS A 130 8.89 -9.48 -15.88
C LYS A 130 8.23 -8.82 -14.67
N SER A 131 8.98 -8.42 -13.64
CA SER A 131 8.42 -7.75 -12.45
C SER A 131 7.82 -6.37 -12.73
N VAL A 132 8.15 -5.76 -13.86
CA VAL A 132 7.59 -4.49 -14.33
C VAL A 132 6.82 -4.65 -15.64
N HIS A 133 6.57 -5.89 -16.07
CA HIS A 133 5.87 -6.21 -17.32
C HIS A 133 6.47 -5.55 -18.57
N ASP A 134 7.79 -5.36 -18.60
CA ASP A 134 8.44 -4.72 -19.73
C ASP A 134 8.47 -5.66 -20.94
N ALA A 135 7.61 -5.36 -21.90
CA ALA A 135 7.55 -6.00 -23.21
C ALA A 135 7.91 -5.01 -24.34
N SER A 136 8.60 -3.92 -24.01
CA SER A 136 8.99 -2.90 -24.99
C SER A 136 10.11 -3.38 -25.92
N ASP A 137 10.15 -2.83 -27.13
CA ASP A 137 11.23 -3.08 -28.10
C ASP A 137 12.59 -2.55 -27.62
N ASP A 138 12.58 -1.64 -26.63
CA ASP A 138 13.77 -1.05 -26.05
C ASP A 138 14.42 -1.91 -24.95
N LEU A 139 13.84 -3.06 -24.58
CA LEU A 139 14.32 -3.89 -23.47
C LEU A 139 15.81 -4.28 -23.59
N ALA A 140 16.31 -4.49 -24.81
CA ALA A 140 17.71 -4.79 -25.05
C ALA A 140 18.63 -3.60 -24.67
N LYS A 141 18.23 -2.37 -25.04
CA LYS A 141 18.94 -1.14 -24.67
C LYS A 141 18.78 -0.87 -23.18
N THR A 142 17.60 -1.16 -22.62
CA THR A 142 17.32 -0.93 -21.20
C THR A 142 18.09 -1.84 -20.27
N ARG A 143 18.38 -3.05 -20.74
CA ARG A 143 19.30 -3.95 -20.07
C ARG A 143 20.69 -3.36 -19.90
N GLU A 144 21.24 -2.65 -20.88
CA GLU A 144 22.61 -2.12 -20.80
C GLU A 144 22.75 -1.15 -19.63
N PHE A 145 21.89 -0.13 -19.56
CA PHE A 145 21.95 0.82 -18.45
C PHE A 145 21.48 0.22 -17.13
N PHE A 146 20.50 -0.68 -17.13
CA PHE A 146 20.10 -1.39 -15.91
C PHE A 146 21.31 -2.13 -15.31
N SER A 147 22.14 -2.71 -16.19
CA SER A 147 23.25 -3.56 -15.78
C SER A 147 24.32 -2.81 -15.00
N ASP A 148 24.45 -1.50 -15.27
CA ASP A 148 25.45 -0.61 -14.67
C ASP A 148 24.96 0.16 -13.44
N ILE A 149 23.69 0.06 -13.05
CA ILE A 149 23.16 0.77 -11.88
C ILE A 149 23.61 0.06 -10.60
N PRO A 150 24.39 0.71 -9.73
CA PRO A 150 24.70 0.15 -8.41
C PRO A 150 23.45 0.15 -7.55
N MET A 151 23.09 -1.00 -7.00
CA MET A 151 21.93 -1.13 -6.12
C MET A 151 22.20 -2.11 -4.98
N LYS A 152 21.36 -2.08 -3.95
CA LYS A 152 21.40 -3.09 -2.87
C LYS A 152 20.95 -4.44 -3.42
N TRP A 153 21.83 -5.43 -3.35
CA TRP A 153 21.54 -6.84 -3.60
C TRP A 153 21.58 -7.61 -2.29
N THR A 154 20.65 -8.54 -2.12
CA THR A 154 20.65 -9.43 -0.97
C THR A 154 20.37 -10.86 -1.38
N TRP A 155 20.76 -11.81 -0.56
CA TRP A 155 20.54 -13.21 -0.86
C TRP A 155 19.08 -13.59 -0.60
N GLY A 156 18.40 -14.07 -1.63
CA GLY A 156 17.10 -14.72 -1.55
C GLY A 156 17.19 -16.21 -1.87
N TYR A 157 16.07 -16.89 -1.66
CA TYR A 157 15.86 -18.28 -2.00
C TYR A 157 14.61 -18.41 -2.87
N ASN A 158 14.78 -18.94 -4.07
CA ASN A 158 13.68 -19.26 -4.97
C ASN A 158 13.06 -20.57 -4.49
N LEU A 159 11.87 -20.47 -3.88
CA LEU A 159 11.14 -21.61 -3.31
C LEU A 159 10.64 -22.56 -4.41
N THR A 160 10.37 -22.04 -5.60
CA THR A 160 9.88 -22.82 -6.75
C THR A 160 10.98 -23.69 -7.35
N THR A 161 12.17 -23.14 -7.57
CA THR A 161 13.31 -23.86 -8.19
C THR A 161 14.32 -24.41 -7.19
N GLN A 162 14.15 -24.09 -5.89
CA GLN A 162 15.04 -24.46 -4.79
C GLN A 162 16.48 -23.96 -4.97
N LYS A 163 16.63 -22.76 -5.54
CA LYS A 163 17.93 -22.14 -5.82
C LYS A 163 18.13 -20.86 -5.03
N LYS A 164 19.33 -20.69 -4.49
CA LYS A 164 19.78 -19.44 -3.89
C LYS A 164 20.20 -18.46 -5.00
N MET A 165 19.85 -17.20 -4.87
CA MET A 165 20.21 -16.14 -5.83
C MET A 165 20.28 -14.77 -5.15
N LEU A 166 21.00 -13.82 -5.74
CA LEU A 166 20.97 -12.42 -5.33
C LEU A 166 19.73 -11.73 -5.92
N VAL A 167 18.92 -11.15 -5.04
CA VAL A 167 17.71 -10.38 -5.36
C VAL A 167 18.07 -8.89 -5.33
N PRO A 168 17.72 -8.11 -6.37
CA PRO A 168 17.91 -6.65 -6.36
C PRO A 168 16.88 -6.02 -5.41
N PHE A 169 17.26 -5.83 -4.15
CA PHE A 169 16.35 -5.37 -3.10
C PHE A 169 15.76 -3.99 -3.42
N ASP A 170 16.60 -3.04 -3.85
CA ASP A 170 16.12 -1.69 -4.20
C ASP A 170 15.10 -1.72 -5.35
N TRP A 171 15.26 -2.63 -6.32
CA TRP A 171 14.33 -2.80 -7.45
C TRP A 171 12.94 -3.23 -6.97
N PHE A 172 12.88 -4.33 -6.21
CA PHE A 172 11.60 -4.83 -5.71
C PHE A 172 10.99 -3.92 -4.65
N PHE A 173 11.81 -3.24 -3.84
CA PHE A 173 11.32 -2.23 -2.89
C PHE A 173 10.69 -1.03 -3.64
N ALA A 174 11.27 -0.57 -4.75
CA ALA A 174 10.69 0.51 -5.54
C ALA A 174 9.32 0.16 -6.15
N ILE A 175 9.08 -1.13 -6.43
CA ILE A 175 7.83 -1.66 -7.02
C ILE A 175 6.80 -1.99 -5.94
N ASN A 176 7.20 -2.81 -4.96
CA ASN A 176 6.31 -3.45 -4.00
C ASN A 176 6.24 -2.70 -2.66
N GLU A 177 7.24 -1.86 -2.36
CA GLU A 177 7.52 -1.36 -1.01
C GLU A 177 7.58 -2.53 -0.02
N PHE A 178 6.64 -2.56 0.92
CA PHE A 178 6.51 -3.60 1.92
C PHE A 178 5.52 -4.71 1.55
N ASN A 179 4.85 -4.66 0.40
CA ASN A 179 3.94 -5.75 0.00
C ASN A 179 4.72 -7.07 -0.18
N GLY A 180 4.18 -8.16 0.37
CA GLY A 180 4.84 -9.46 0.40
C GLY A 180 5.72 -9.69 1.63
N THR A 181 5.72 -8.77 2.61
CA THR A 181 6.24 -9.07 3.93
C THR A 181 5.30 -10.02 4.67
N SER A 182 5.86 -10.85 5.54
CA SER A 182 5.07 -11.75 6.38
C SER A 182 5.82 -12.14 7.64
N ALA A 183 5.08 -12.44 8.71
CA ALA A 183 5.59 -13.10 9.91
C ALA A 183 4.67 -14.23 10.36
N GLY A 184 5.22 -15.19 11.12
CA GLY A 184 4.47 -16.36 11.60
C GLY A 184 5.12 -17.02 12.81
N ASN A 185 4.42 -17.97 13.43
CA ASN A 185 4.97 -18.78 14.52
C ASN A 185 6.05 -19.75 14.05
N CYS A 186 5.97 -20.17 12.79
CA CYS A 186 6.97 -20.97 12.10
C CYS A 186 7.21 -20.44 10.68
N VAL A 187 8.19 -21.04 10.00
CA VAL A 187 8.57 -20.67 8.63
C VAL A 187 7.40 -20.89 7.66
N GLU A 188 6.71 -22.01 7.80
CA GLU A 188 5.61 -22.41 6.91
C GLU A 188 4.42 -21.45 7.02
N GLU A 189 4.04 -21.04 8.23
CA GLU A 189 3.00 -20.03 8.43
C GLU A 189 3.34 -18.69 7.76
N ALA A 190 4.56 -18.21 8.00
CA ALA A 190 5.01 -16.93 7.45
C ALA A 190 5.05 -16.98 5.91
N LEU A 191 5.57 -18.05 5.33
CA LEU A 191 5.62 -18.22 3.88
C LEU A 191 4.22 -18.36 3.25
N CYS A 192 3.33 -19.15 3.85
CA CYS A 192 1.96 -19.31 3.38
C CYS A 192 1.23 -17.95 3.33
N GLN A 193 1.30 -17.19 4.42
CA GLN A 193 0.74 -15.84 4.51
C GLN A 193 1.30 -14.90 3.42
N GLY A 194 2.62 -14.85 3.26
CA GLY A 194 3.27 -13.95 2.30
C GLY A 194 2.95 -14.30 0.85
N ILE A 195 2.86 -15.59 0.50
CA ILE A 195 2.46 -16.02 -0.84
C ILE A 195 1.01 -15.64 -1.11
N CYS A 196 0.11 -15.92 -0.16
CA CYS A 196 -1.31 -15.59 -0.30
C CYS A 196 -1.54 -14.08 -0.42
N GLU A 197 -0.82 -13.25 0.35
CA GLU A 197 -0.91 -11.79 0.23
C GLU A 197 -0.52 -11.32 -1.18
N ILE A 198 0.58 -11.81 -1.75
CA ILE A 198 1.00 -11.39 -3.09
C ILE A 198 -0.05 -11.77 -4.15
N VAL A 199 -0.65 -12.95 -4.02
CA VAL A 199 -1.73 -13.40 -4.92
C VAL A 199 -2.96 -12.51 -4.76
N GLU A 200 -3.36 -12.21 -3.52
CA GLU A 200 -4.47 -11.30 -3.19
C GLU A 200 -4.29 -9.94 -3.86
N ARG A 201 -3.09 -9.35 -3.76
CA ARG A 201 -2.75 -8.06 -4.37
C ARG A 201 -2.75 -8.13 -5.89
N HIS A 202 -2.20 -9.21 -6.47
CA HIS A 202 -2.19 -9.44 -7.91
C HIS A 202 -3.59 -9.51 -8.51
N VAL A 203 -4.46 -10.35 -7.96
CA VAL A 203 -5.82 -10.50 -8.50
C VAL A 203 -6.66 -9.25 -8.25
N SER A 204 -6.49 -8.59 -7.09
CA SER A 204 -7.15 -7.32 -6.79
C SER A 204 -6.78 -6.22 -7.80
N ALA A 205 -5.49 -6.13 -8.14
CA ALA A 205 -5.01 -5.18 -9.15
C ALA A 205 -5.62 -5.45 -10.53
N ILE A 206 -5.71 -6.72 -10.95
CA ILE A 206 -6.32 -7.09 -12.24
C ILE A 206 -7.82 -6.75 -12.24
N VAL A 207 -8.59 -7.22 -11.24
CA VAL A 207 -10.05 -7.03 -11.17
C VAL A 207 -10.42 -5.55 -11.21
N CYS A 208 -9.75 -4.73 -10.40
CA CYS A 208 -9.98 -3.29 -10.35
C CYS A 208 -9.61 -2.59 -11.66
N ARG A 209 -8.42 -2.86 -12.20
CA ARG A 209 -7.89 -2.18 -13.38
C ARG A 209 -8.72 -2.48 -14.63
N GLU A 210 -9.06 -3.74 -14.84
CA GLU A 210 -9.82 -4.19 -16.00
C GLU A 210 -11.34 -3.97 -15.85
N LYS A 211 -11.80 -3.59 -14.66
CA LYS A 211 -13.23 -3.58 -14.28
C LYS A 211 -13.92 -4.90 -14.68
N LYS A 212 -13.23 -6.01 -14.40
CA LYS A 212 -13.59 -7.34 -14.89
C LYS A 212 -14.88 -7.82 -14.22
N ILE A 213 -15.89 -8.18 -15.02
CA ILE A 213 -17.10 -8.82 -14.48
C ILE A 213 -16.74 -10.24 -14.07
N ILE A 214 -16.68 -10.48 -12.76
CA ILE A 214 -16.32 -11.75 -12.14
C ILE A 214 -17.55 -12.45 -11.54
N PRO A 215 -17.51 -13.77 -11.31
CA PRO A 215 -18.60 -14.47 -10.64
C PRO A 215 -18.85 -13.94 -9.24
N GLY A 216 -20.11 -13.83 -8.85
CA GLY A 216 -20.48 -13.63 -7.46
C GLY A 216 -20.35 -14.93 -6.67
N ILE A 217 -20.24 -14.83 -5.35
CA ILE A 217 -20.36 -15.96 -4.42
C ILE A 217 -21.67 -15.78 -3.65
N LYS A 218 -22.37 -16.88 -3.37
CA LYS A 218 -23.53 -16.90 -2.47
C LYS A 218 -23.04 -16.90 -1.02
N PRO A 219 -23.22 -15.83 -0.23
CA PRO A 219 -22.72 -15.79 1.15
C PRO A 219 -23.23 -16.96 2.00
N GLU A 220 -24.47 -17.38 1.77
CA GLU A 220 -25.13 -18.50 2.47
C GLU A 220 -24.54 -19.89 2.16
N SER A 221 -23.62 -20.00 1.20
CA SER A 221 -22.92 -21.25 0.91
C SER A 221 -21.71 -21.50 1.82
N ALA A 222 -21.30 -20.51 2.63
CA ALA A 222 -20.23 -20.65 3.61
C ALA A 222 -20.50 -21.80 4.59
N THR A 223 -19.47 -22.61 4.86
CA THR A 223 -19.60 -23.77 5.76
C THR A 223 -18.87 -23.59 7.08
N ASP A 224 -17.89 -22.69 7.12
CA ASP A 224 -17.12 -22.39 8.32
C ASP A 224 -17.96 -21.64 9.39
N PRO A 225 -17.97 -22.11 10.65
CA PRO A 225 -18.76 -21.49 11.71
C PRO A 225 -18.42 -20.02 12.00
N ALA A 226 -17.15 -19.62 11.90
CA ALA A 226 -16.74 -18.25 12.15
C ALA A 226 -17.23 -17.32 11.02
N VAL A 227 -17.14 -17.77 9.76
CA VAL A 227 -17.70 -17.07 8.60
C VAL A 227 -19.21 -16.91 8.73
N VAL A 228 -19.94 -18.00 9.03
CA VAL A 228 -21.40 -17.96 9.21
C VAL A 228 -21.78 -16.97 10.32
N SER A 229 -21.09 -17.01 11.46
CA SER A 229 -21.32 -16.08 12.56
C SER A 229 -21.09 -14.61 12.15
N MET A 230 -20.03 -14.31 11.40
CA MET A 230 -19.77 -12.95 10.92
C MET A 230 -20.82 -12.49 9.91
N LEU A 231 -21.27 -13.35 9.00
CA LEU A 231 -22.35 -13.03 8.06
C LEU A 231 -23.65 -12.67 8.78
N GLU A 232 -23.98 -13.38 9.86
CA GLU A 232 -25.12 -13.02 10.71
C GLU A 232 -24.96 -11.64 11.34
N LYS A 233 -23.76 -11.29 11.81
CA LYS A 233 -23.46 -9.95 12.36
C LYS A 233 -23.65 -8.84 11.33
N TYR A 234 -23.09 -8.98 10.13
CA TYR A 234 -23.30 -8.04 9.02
C TYR A 234 -24.79 -7.88 8.68
N LYS A 235 -25.51 -9.00 8.56
CA LYS A 235 -26.95 -9.03 8.25
C LYS A 235 -27.79 -8.35 9.34
N LYS A 236 -27.50 -8.63 10.61
CA LYS A 236 -28.22 -8.04 11.75
C LYS A 236 -28.09 -6.51 11.81
N THR A 237 -26.93 -6.00 11.39
CA THR A 237 -26.65 -4.56 11.36
C THR A 237 -27.23 -3.87 10.12
N GLY A 238 -27.76 -4.63 9.15
CA GLY A 238 -28.34 -4.10 7.92
C GLY A 238 -27.31 -3.71 6.86
N ILE A 239 -26.07 -4.20 6.98
CA ILE A 239 -25.00 -3.91 6.02
C ILE A 239 -25.19 -4.81 4.80
N ASN A 240 -25.13 -4.20 3.61
CA ASN A 240 -25.19 -4.93 2.35
C ASN A 240 -23.84 -5.53 2.03
N LEU A 241 -23.80 -6.82 1.66
CA LEU A 241 -22.60 -7.54 1.23
C LEU A 241 -22.72 -7.98 -0.23
N TYR A 242 -21.67 -7.73 -1.01
CA TYR A 242 -21.44 -8.31 -2.32
C TYR A 242 -20.16 -9.13 -2.26
N VAL A 243 -20.27 -10.43 -2.48
CA VAL A 243 -19.15 -11.37 -2.38
C VAL A 243 -18.85 -11.89 -3.78
N SER A 244 -17.58 -11.99 -4.15
CA SER A 244 -17.16 -12.32 -5.51
C SER A 244 -15.91 -13.19 -5.54
N ASP A 245 -15.81 -14.05 -6.56
CA ASP A 245 -14.65 -14.89 -6.81
C ASP A 245 -13.55 -14.09 -7.52
N PHE A 246 -12.48 -13.81 -6.78
CA PHE A 246 -11.30 -13.10 -7.24
C PHE A 246 -10.18 -14.05 -7.68
N THR A 247 -10.41 -15.37 -7.65
CA THR A 247 -9.35 -16.36 -7.91
C THR A 247 -8.68 -16.15 -9.27
N LEU A 248 -9.42 -15.65 -10.28
CA LEU A 248 -8.93 -15.40 -11.65
C LEU A 248 -8.17 -16.59 -12.27
N GLY A 249 -8.54 -17.80 -11.85
CA GLY A 249 -7.88 -19.01 -12.27
C GLY A 249 -6.46 -19.20 -11.72
N MET A 250 -6.00 -18.43 -10.73
CA MET A 250 -4.67 -18.55 -10.08
C MET A 250 -4.46 -19.86 -9.30
N GLY A 251 -5.54 -20.58 -8.99
CA GLY A 251 -5.49 -21.88 -8.30
C GLY A 251 -5.43 -21.78 -6.77
N ILE A 252 -5.31 -20.56 -6.22
CA ILE A 252 -5.39 -20.27 -4.79
C ILE A 252 -6.65 -19.44 -4.59
N PRO A 253 -7.61 -19.86 -3.75
CA PRO A 253 -8.90 -19.20 -3.67
C PRO A 253 -8.75 -17.79 -3.10
N THR A 254 -9.36 -16.82 -3.80
CA THR A 254 -9.45 -15.44 -3.34
C THR A 254 -10.90 -15.00 -3.34
N VAL A 255 -11.35 -14.46 -2.21
CA VAL A 255 -12.71 -13.97 -2.03
C VAL A 255 -12.67 -12.46 -1.88
N GLY A 256 -13.37 -11.75 -2.76
CA GLY A 256 -13.62 -10.32 -2.64
C GLY A 256 -14.90 -10.04 -1.87
N VAL A 257 -14.87 -9.07 -0.96
CA VAL A 257 -16.04 -8.61 -0.20
C VAL A 257 -16.17 -7.10 -0.35
N MET A 258 -17.30 -6.66 -0.91
CA MET A 258 -17.71 -5.26 -0.92
C MET A 258 -18.88 -5.07 0.04
N ALA A 259 -18.79 -4.07 0.90
CA ALA A 259 -19.78 -3.80 1.91
C ALA A 259 -20.07 -2.30 2.06
N PHE A 260 -21.31 -1.96 2.37
CA PHE A 260 -21.70 -0.63 2.83
C PHE A 260 -23.01 -0.70 3.62
N ASP A 261 -23.23 0.28 4.49
CA ASP A 261 -24.47 0.43 5.22
C ASP A 261 -25.39 1.43 4.49
N PRO A 262 -26.49 0.97 3.88
CA PRO A 262 -27.40 1.84 3.14
C PRO A 262 -28.11 2.87 4.02
N SER A 263 -28.20 2.64 5.34
CA SER A 263 -28.88 3.56 6.27
C SER A 263 -28.04 4.76 6.69
N THR A 264 -26.72 4.67 6.53
CA THR A 264 -25.77 5.70 6.95
C THR A 264 -24.85 6.17 5.82
N PHE A 265 -24.84 5.50 4.66
CA PHE A 265 -24.12 5.92 3.46
C PHE A 265 -24.79 7.15 2.80
N PRO A 266 -24.01 8.13 2.30
CA PRO A 266 -22.54 8.22 2.33
C PRO A 266 -21.99 8.97 3.55
N GLU A 267 -22.84 9.41 4.49
CA GLU A 267 -22.43 10.36 5.53
C GLU A 267 -21.56 9.76 6.65
N LYS A 268 -21.84 8.52 7.06
CA LYS A 268 -21.11 7.80 8.13
C LYS A 268 -20.69 6.38 7.74
N SER A 269 -21.04 5.95 6.53
CA SER A 269 -20.58 4.69 5.95
C SER A 269 -19.97 5.00 4.59
N GLU A 270 -18.89 4.30 4.30
CA GLU A 270 -18.28 4.25 2.98
C GLU A 270 -18.55 2.90 2.30
N ILE A 271 -18.34 2.84 0.98
CA ILE A 271 -18.23 1.56 0.28
C ILE A 271 -16.83 1.02 0.53
N VAL A 272 -16.74 -0.03 1.34
CA VAL A 272 -15.51 -0.75 1.63
C VAL A 272 -15.42 -1.95 0.71
N TRP A 273 -14.25 -2.18 0.13
CA TRP A 273 -14.01 -3.31 -0.75
C TRP A 273 -12.67 -3.93 -0.41
N THR A 274 -12.65 -5.22 -0.06
CA THR A 274 -11.45 -5.94 0.34
C THR A 274 -11.39 -7.28 -0.37
N ALA A 275 -10.25 -7.96 -0.26
CA ALA A 275 -10.10 -9.33 -0.69
C ALA A 275 -9.39 -10.13 0.41
N GLY A 276 -9.60 -11.43 0.44
CA GLY A 276 -8.90 -12.37 1.30
C GLY A 276 -8.44 -13.56 0.48
N THR A 277 -7.17 -13.95 0.63
CA THR A 277 -6.60 -15.15 0.00
C THR A 277 -5.99 -16.08 1.06
N THR A 278 -6.33 -17.36 1.00
CA THR A 278 -5.72 -18.47 1.76
C THR A 278 -5.84 -19.77 0.96
N PRO A 279 -5.20 -20.87 1.37
CA PRO A 279 -5.41 -22.19 0.77
C PRO A 279 -6.86 -22.70 0.84
N ASP A 280 -7.58 -22.34 1.90
CA ASP A 280 -8.99 -22.71 2.14
C ASP A 280 -9.94 -21.55 1.71
N PRO A 281 -11.01 -21.83 0.93
CA PRO A 281 -11.97 -20.82 0.48
C PRO A 281 -12.78 -20.11 1.58
N ASP A 282 -13.21 -20.84 2.61
CA ASP A 282 -13.96 -20.26 3.73
C ASP A 282 -13.03 -19.39 4.59
N LYS A 283 -11.77 -19.81 4.81
CA LYS A 283 -10.77 -18.95 5.48
C LYS A 283 -10.44 -17.70 4.67
N ALA A 284 -10.47 -17.80 3.33
CA ALA A 284 -10.26 -16.67 2.44
C ALA A 284 -11.42 -15.67 2.60
N PHE A 285 -12.64 -16.18 2.71
CA PHE A 285 -13.82 -15.39 3.01
C PHE A 285 -13.77 -14.75 4.40
N SER A 286 -13.34 -15.50 5.43
CA SER A 286 -13.17 -14.97 6.79
C SER A 286 -12.23 -13.76 6.83
N ARG A 287 -11.09 -13.86 6.13
CA ARG A 287 -10.13 -12.75 5.99
C ARG A 287 -10.73 -11.53 5.30
N ALA A 288 -11.47 -11.74 4.21
CA ALA A 288 -12.11 -10.64 3.49
C ALA A 288 -13.15 -9.91 4.36
N LEU A 289 -13.97 -10.65 5.13
CA LEU A 289 -14.94 -10.10 6.08
C LEU A 289 -14.25 -9.31 7.21
N THR A 290 -13.24 -9.89 7.85
CA THR A 290 -12.53 -9.22 8.95
C THR A 290 -11.76 -7.97 8.49
N GLU A 291 -11.19 -7.98 7.28
CA GLU A 291 -10.57 -6.79 6.68
C GLU A 291 -11.61 -5.72 6.32
N THR A 292 -12.80 -6.15 5.87
CA THR A 292 -13.91 -5.24 5.61
C THR A 292 -14.33 -4.52 6.89
N ALA A 293 -14.45 -5.24 8.02
CA ALA A 293 -14.76 -4.64 9.32
C ALA A 293 -13.66 -3.67 9.78
N GLN A 294 -12.40 -4.08 9.63
CA GLN A 294 -11.23 -3.29 9.98
C GLN A 294 -11.19 -1.93 9.26
N LEU A 295 -11.53 -1.88 7.98
CA LEU A 295 -11.51 -0.65 7.18
C LEU A 295 -12.80 0.17 7.24
N ALA A 296 -13.90 -0.40 7.73
CA ALA A 296 -15.18 0.29 7.80
C ALA A 296 -15.44 1.02 9.13
N GLY A 297 -14.72 0.68 10.20
CA GLY A 297 -14.96 1.23 11.55
C GLY A 297 -16.43 1.15 11.97
N ASP A 298 -17.03 -0.04 11.85
CA ASP A 298 -18.46 -0.31 12.15
C ASP A 298 -19.51 0.35 11.22
N PHE A 299 -19.09 0.96 10.10
CA PHE A 299 -19.98 1.60 9.12
C PHE A 299 -20.88 2.69 9.72
N ASN A 300 -20.51 3.29 10.84
CA ASN A 300 -21.27 4.36 11.50
C ASN A 300 -20.37 5.46 12.07
N THR A 301 -19.07 5.39 11.82
CA THR A 301 -18.09 6.38 12.23
C THR A 301 -17.70 7.22 11.02
N ARG A 302 -17.52 8.54 11.22
CA ARG A 302 -16.91 9.40 10.19
C ARG A 302 -15.43 9.04 10.10
N SER A 303 -15.14 7.92 9.46
CA SER A 303 -13.79 7.37 9.40
C SER A 303 -13.47 7.04 7.96
N ASN A 304 -12.59 7.83 7.35
CA ASN A 304 -12.02 7.50 6.05
C ASN A 304 -10.71 6.76 6.30
N PHE A 305 -10.80 5.44 6.41
CA PHE A 305 -9.60 4.59 6.48
C PHE A 305 -8.83 4.59 5.15
N VAL A 306 -7.58 4.17 5.15
CA VAL A 306 -6.77 4.04 3.91
C VAL A 306 -7.40 2.94 3.01
N ALA A 307 -7.27 3.06 1.69
CA ALA A 307 -7.78 2.04 0.77
C ALA A 307 -7.07 0.69 0.96
N SER A 308 -7.82 -0.41 0.92
CA SER A 308 -7.40 -1.81 1.09
C SER A 308 -6.50 -2.37 -0.01
N GLY A 309 -5.91 -1.53 -0.87
CA GLY A 309 -5.43 -1.97 -2.18
C GLY A 309 -6.55 -2.20 -3.22
N LEU A 310 -7.82 -1.99 -2.89
CA LEU A 310 -8.96 -1.86 -3.83
C LEU A 310 -9.61 -0.46 -3.72
N PRO A 311 -10.20 0.07 -4.82
CA PRO A 311 -10.71 1.43 -4.85
C PRO A 311 -11.92 1.62 -3.95
N LYS A 312 -12.01 2.83 -3.41
CA LYS A 312 -13.21 3.29 -2.71
C LYS A 312 -14.12 3.95 -3.72
N TYR A 313 -15.39 3.54 -3.72
CA TYR A 313 -16.39 4.08 -4.62
C TYR A 313 -17.29 5.07 -3.90
N ASN A 314 -17.63 6.15 -4.59
CA ASN A 314 -18.55 7.17 -4.09
C ASN A 314 -20.00 6.88 -4.51
N SER A 315 -20.21 5.88 -5.37
CA SER A 315 -21.53 5.36 -5.69
C SER A 315 -21.46 3.88 -6.07
N ILE A 316 -22.53 3.14 -5.79
CA ILE A 316 -22.62 1.72 -6.11
C ILE A 316 -22.58 1.44 -7.62
N GLU A 317 -22.95 2.43 -8.45
CA GLU A 317 -22.95 2.31 -9.90
C GLU A 317 -21.51 2.22 -10.46
N GLN A 318 -20.53 2.87 -9.81
CA GLN A 318 -19.11 2.71 -10.17
C GLN A 318 -18.63 1.26 -9.97
N ALA A 319 -19.25 0.54 -9.05
CA ALA A 319 -18.98 -0.85 -8.70
C ALA A 319 -19.89 -1.86 -9.42
N ARG A 320 -20.66 -1.45 -10.44
CA ARG A 320 -21.67 -2.31 -11.08
C ARG A 320 -21.11 -3.67 -11.54
N TYR A 321 -19.87 -3.68 -12.03
CA TYR A 321 -19.18 -4.88 -12.51
C TYR A 321 -18.90 -5.92 -11.41
N ILE A 322 -18.96 -5.53 -10.14
CA ILE A 322 -18.86 -6.40 -8.96
C ILE A 322 -20.24 -6.73 -8.41
N THR A 323 -21.13 -5.74 -8.35
CA THR A 323 -22.44 -5.88 -7.69
C THR A 323 -23.46 -6.65 -8.52
N HIS A 324 -23.27 -6.72 -9.84
CA HIS A 324 -24.15 -7.40 -10.79
C HIS A 324 -23.41 -8.49 -11.57
N PRO A 325 -23.00 -9.58 -10.91
CA PRO A 325 -22.29 -10.65 -11.57
C PRO A 325 -23.24 -11.43 -12.51
N ASN A 326 -22.69 -11.96 -13.60
CA ASN A 326 -23.47 -12.76 -14.57
C ASN A 326 -23.94 -14.10 -14.00
N LYS A 327 -23.23 -14.63 -13.00
CA LYS A 327 -23.55 -15.88 -12.30
C LYS A 327 -23.11 -15.80 -10.85
N ARG A 328 -23.69 -16.66 -10.00
CA ARG A 328 -23.27 -16.85 -8.61
C ARG A 328 -22.87 -18.29 -8.38
N LEU A 329 -21.76 -18.48 -7.68
CA LEU A 329 -21.19 -19.78 -7.30
C LEU A 329 -21.40 -20.04 -5.81
N ASP A 330 -21.38 -21.31 -5.43
CA ASP A 330 -21.19 -21.70 -4.04
C ASP A 330 -19.69 -21.62 -3.69
N ILE A 331 -19.36 -21.33 -2.43
CA ILE A 331 -17.96 -21.17 -1.98
C ILE A 331 -17.16 -22.46 -2.23
N THR A 332 -17.81 -23.62 -2.18
CA THR A 332 -17.23 -24.94 -2.41
C THR A 332 -16.86 -25.20 -3.88
N GLU A 333 -17.26 -24.33 -4.80
CA GLU A 333 -16.84 -24.37 -6.20
C GLU A 333 -15.47 -23.69 -6.43
N LEU A 334 -14.97 -22.91 -5.46
CA LEU A 334 -13.61 -22.34 -5.51
C LEU A 334 -12.57 -23.46 -5.31
N PRO A 335 -11.34 -23.31 -5.82
CA PRO A 335 -10.29 -24.29 -5.57
C PRO A 335 -9.98 -24.35 -4.08
N ASP A 336 -9.97 -25.55 -3.52
CA ASP A 336 -9.50 -25.80 -2.16
C ASP A 336 -8.18 -26.56 -2.23
N ILE A 337 -7.12 -25.91 -1.77
CA ILE A 337 -5.77 -26.47 -1.71
C ILE A 337 -5.27 -26.59 -0.27
N SER A 338 -6.19 -26.52 0.69
CA SER A 338 -5.90 -26.58 2.12
C SER A 338 -5.44 -27.96 2.55
N ASN A 339 -4.72 -27.99 3.68
CA ASN A 339 -4.26 -29.23 4.29
C ASN A 339 -4.08 -29.06 5.80
N GLN A 340 -4.13 -30.16 6.57
CA GLN A 340 -3.83 -30.11 8.00
C GLN A 340 -2.37 -29.70 8.29
N ASN A 341 -1.46 -29.91 7.34
CA ASN A 341 -0.06 -29.55 7.45
C ASN A 341 0.24 -28.33 6.57
N ILE A 342 0.60 -27.19 7.18
CA ILE A 342 0.84 -25.92 6.49
C ILE A 342 2.01 -26.02 5.50
N LYS A 343 2.98 -26.92 5.73
CA LYS A 343 4.00 -27.23 4.73
C LYS A 343 3.41 -27.65 3.39
N VAL A 344 2.42 -28.54 3.43
CA VAL A 344 1.75 -29.05 2.21
C VAL A 344 0.99 -27.91 1.53
N GLU A 345 0.42 -26.98 2.31
CA GLU A 345 -0.23 -25.80 1.74
C GLU A 345 0.75 -24.87 1.05
N VAL A 346 1.93 -24.63 1.63
CA VAL A 346 3.01 -23.88 0.96
C VAL A 346 3.41 -24.59 -0.34
N GLU A 347 3.61 -25.91 -0.33
CA GLU A 347 3.92 -26.70 -1.52
C GLU A 347 2.82 -26.63 -2.59
N ASN A 348 1.54 -26.66 -2.18
CA ASN A 348 0.39 -26.51 -3.06
C ASN A 348 0.34 -25.11 -3.70
N CYS A 349 0.51 -24.05 -2.92
CA CYS A 349 0.58 -22.68 -3.42
C CYS A 349 1.71 -22.52 -4.44
N LEU A 350 2.91 -23.04 -4.14
CA LEU A 350 4.05 -23.02 -5.07
C LEU A 350 3.75 -23.79 -6.36
N SER A 351 3.09 -24.94 -6.26
CA SER A 351 2.69 -25.77 -7.40
C SER A 351 1.69 -25.04 -8.30
N GLU A 352 0.66 -24.43 -7.73
CA GLU A 352 -0.35 -23.67 -8.49
C GLU A 352 0.27 -22.45 -9.19
N LEU A 353 1.14 -21.70 -8.52
CA LEU A 353 1.84 -20.58 -9.12
C LEU A 353 2.80 -21.04 -10.24
N SER A 354 3.56 -22.12 -10.02
CA SER A 354 4.50 -22.66 -11.00
C SER A 354 3.82 -23.12 -12.29
N LYS A 355 2.64 -23.78 -12.20
CA LYS A 355 1.83 -24.17 -13.36
C LYS A 355 1.43 -22.98 -14.25
N ARG A 356 1.45 -21.76 -13.71
CA ARG A 356 1.11 -20.50 -14.37
C ARG A 356 2.34 -19.65 -14.70
N GLY A 357 3.53 -20.21 -14.53
CA GLY A 357 4.80 -19.55 -14.81
C GLY A 357 5.19 -18.51 -13.77
N PHE A 358 4.64 -18.56 -12.56
CA PHE A 358 5.06 -17.72 -11.44
C PHE A 358 6.06 -18.47 -10.56
N GLU A 359 7.15 -17.78 -10.24
CA GLU A 359 8.16 -18.26 -9.30
C GLU A 359 8.12 -17.42 -8.03
N VAL A 360 8.23 -18.06 -6.87
CA VAL A 360 8.22 -17.39 -5.57
C VAL A 360 9.65 -17.32 -5.04
N ILE A 361 10.14 -16.11 -4.83
CA ILE A 361 11.46 -15.85 -4.28
C ILE A 361 11.28 -15.13 -2.95
N THR A 362 12.01 -15.56 -1.93
CA THR A 362 11.87 -14.99 -0.59
C THR A 362 13.22 -14.60 0.00
N VAL A 363 13.24 -13.49 0.72
CA VAL A 363 14.36 -12.98 1.50
C VAL A 363 14.00 -13.16 2.97
N ALA A 364 14.86 -13.83 3.74
CA ALA A 364 14.66 -13.97 5.17
C ALA A 364 14.97 -12.64 5.87
N THR A 365 13.97 -12.05 6.52
CA THR A 365 14.05 -10.74 7.20
C THR A 365 13.93 -10.85 8.72
N THR A 366 13.84 -12.07 9.26
CA THR A 366 13.80 -12.37 10.70
C THR A 366 14.79 -11.51 11.50
N HIS A 367 14.26 -10.73 12.44
CA HIS A 367 15.10 -9.97 13.35
C HIS A 367 15.84 -10.92 14.29
N PRO A 368 17.19 -10.85 14.38
CA PRO A 368 18.00 -11.88 15.03
C PRO A 368 17.74 -12.03 16.54
N LYS A 369 17.27 -10.97 17.21
CA LYS A 369 16.93 -11.04 18.64
C LYS A 369 15.47 -11.39 18.90
N LEU A 370 14.56 -11.10 17.97
CA LEU A 370 13.15 -11.48 18.11
C LEU A 370 13.00 -12.96 17.84
N ASP A 371 13.75 -13.47 16.86
CA ASP A 371 13.77 -14.87 16.48
C ASP A 371 12.35 -15.40 16.26
N LEU A 372 11.61 -14.63 15.45
CA LEU A 372 10.29 -14.97 14.94
C LEU A 372 10.42 -14.96 13.41
N PRO A 373 10.06 -16.06 12.72
CA PRO A 373 10.14 -16.14 11.28
C PRO A 373 9.47 -14.95 10.60
N ALA A 374 10.26 -14.19 9.84
CA ALA A 374 9.77 -13.11 9.01
C ALA A 374 10.46 -13.14 7.64
N PHE A 375 9.70 -12.80 6.61
CA PHE A 375 10.15 -12.87 5.23
C PHE A 375 9.72 -11.64 4.45
N TYR A 376 10.41 -11.40 3.33
CA TYR A 376 9.99 -10.52 2.25
C TYR A 376 9.98 -11.34 0.96
N SER A 377 8.79 -11.62 0.45
CA SER A 377 8.58 -12.47 -0.72
C SER A 377 8.26 -11.62 -1.95
N VAL A 378 8.75 -12.06 -3.10
CA VAL A 378 8.50 -11.44 -4.40
C VAL A 378 8.13 -12.50 -5.42
N VAL A 379 7.18 -12.15 -6.28
CA VAL A 379 6.72 -13.00 -7.39
C VAL A 379 6.84 -12.17 -8.67
N PRO A 380 7.91 -12.32 -9.45
CA PRO A 380 8.07 -11.55 -10.67
C PRO A 380 6.91 -11.77 -11.66
N GLY A 381 6.24 -10.67 -12.02
CA GLY A 381 5.02 -10.64 -12.83
C GLY A 381 3.72 -10.56 -12.01
N ALA A 382 3.78 -10.56 -10.68
CA ALA A 382 2.63 -10.17 -9.87
C ALA A 382 2.32 -8.66 -10.07
N HIS A 383 1.05 -8.30 -10.00
CA HIS A 383 0.59 -6.93 -10.22
C HIS A 383 0.29 -6.28 -8.87
N PHE A 384 0.58 -4.99 -8.73
CA PHE A 384 0.21 -4.21 -7.55
C PHE A 384 -0.49 -2.93 -8.02
N ARG A 385 -1.59 -2.57 -7.35
CA ARG A 385 -2.56 -1.57 -7.83
C ARG A 385 -1.92 -0.22 -8.20
N GLU A 386 -0.88 0.20 -7.49
CA GLU A 386 -0.37 1.57 -7.63
C GLU A 386 0.70 1.75 -8.72
N ARG A 387 1.29 0.68 -9.31
CA ARG A 387 2.61 0.83 -9.98
C ARG A 387 2.89 -0.10 -11.17
N ALA A 388 1.87 -0.71 -11.78
CA ALA A 388 2.08 -1.85 -12.69
C ALA A 388 1.51 -1.71 -14.12
N SER A 389 0.99 -0.56 -14.51
CA SER A 389 0.62 -0.30 -15.91
C SER A 389 1.62 0.69 -16.49
N GLY A 390 1.97 0.59 -17.78
CA GLY A 390 2.89 1.52 -18.45
C GLY A 390 4.33 1.56 -17.92
N THR A 391 4.70 0.66 -17.00
CA THR A 391 6.05 0.63 -16.43
C THR A 391 7.00 -0.20 -17.28
N SER A 392 8.29 0.12 -17.18
CA SER A 392 9.35 -0.52 -17.94
C SER A 392 10.63 -0.58 -17.12
N VAL A 393 11.58 -1.40 -17.57
CA VAL A 393 12.91 -1.44 -16.99
C VAL A 393 13.57 -0.06 -17.11
N GLY A 394 13.34 0.64 -18.21
CA GLY A 394 13.82 2.00 -18.44
C GLY A 394 13.32 3.01 -17.42
N MET A 395 12.00 3.01 -17.17
CA MET A 395 11.37 3.92 -16.22
C MET A 395 11.88 3.69 -14.80
N PHE A 396 11.90 2.44 -14.33
CA PHE A 396 12.37 2.12 -12.99
C PHE A 396 13.88 2.32 -12.81
N SER A 397 14.66 2.12 -13.87
CA SER A 397 16.09 2.46 -13.88
C SER A 397 16.30 3.96 -13.68
N CYS A 398 15.54 4.80 -14.40
CA CYS A 398 15.59 6.26 -14.20
C CYS A 398 15.16 6.64 -12.78
N LYS A 399 14.07 6.05 -12.28
CA LYS A 399 13.60 6.25 -10.89
C LYS A 399 14.71 5.98 -9.88
N LEU A 400 15.35 4.82 -9.96
CA LEU A 400 16.44 4.42 -9.06
C LEU A 400 17.65 5.35 -9.20
N ILE A 401 17.99 5.78 -10.42
CA ILE A 401 19.06 6.75 -10.63
C ILE A 401 18.77 8.06 -9.88
N VAL A 402 17.54 8.59 -9.98
CA VAL A 402 17.13 9.82 -9.27
C VAL A 402 17.15 9.63 -7.75
N GLU A 403 16.62 8.51 -7.24
CA GLU A 403 16.51 8.27 -5.79
C GLU A 403 17.85 8.00 -5.12
N LYS A 404 18.83 7.44 -5.84
CA LYS A 404 20.10 6.97 -5.28
C LYS A 404 21.28 7.91 -5.52
N ASN A 405 21.11 8.96 -6.31
CA ASN A 405 22.21 9.86 -6.67
C ASN A 405 21.83 11.32 -6.41
N PRO A 406 22.82 12.18 -6.10
CA PRO A 406 22.60 13.63 -6.11
C PRO A 406 22.06 14.08 -7.49
N PRO A 407 21.20 15.12 -7.54
CA PRO A 407 20.54 15.52 -8.77
C PRO A 407 21.48 15.76 -9.96
N GLU A 408 22.67 16.34 -9.74
CA GLU A 408 23.65 16.61 -10.79
C GLU A 408 24.23 15.34 -11.40
N LYS A 409 24.41 14.29 -10.60
CA LYS A 409 24.88 12.98 -11.08
C LYS A 409 23.74 12.26 -11.80
N ALA A 410 22.53 12.31 -11.27
CA ALA A 410 21.34 11.73 -11.90
C ALA A 410 21.09 12.34 -13.28
N ILE A 411 21.16 13.68 -13.42
CA ILE A 411 21.02 14.37 -14.71
C ILE A 411 22.03 13.87 -15.73
N ARG A 412 23.32 13.74 -15.36
CA ARG A 412 24.34 13.22 -16.28
C ARG A 412 24.00 11.81 -16.77
N LEU A 413 23.66 10.90 -15.85
CA LEU A 413 23.34 9.51 -16.19
C LEU A 413 22.09 9.41 -17.08
N ILE A 414 21.02 10.11 -16.71
CA ILE A 414 19.76 10.09 -17.47
C ILE A 414 19.94 10.75 -18.84
N THR A 415 20.77 11.79 -18.96
CA THR A 415 21.10 12.41 -20.26
C THR A 415 21.83 11.44 -21.20
N GLU A 416 22.68 10.54 -20.68
CA GLU A 416 23.28 9.50 -21.53
C GLU A 416 22.24 8.46 -21.97
N ILE A 417 21.27 8.11 -21.10
CA ILE A 417 20.16 7.22 -21.48
C ILE A 417 19.28 7.87 -22.56
N ASP A 418 18.99 9.17 -22.43
CA ASP A 418 18.18 9.96 -23.38
C ASP A 418 18.75 9.97 -24.81
N LYS A 419 20.08 9.89 -24.96
CA LYS A 419 20.73 9.80 -26.28
C LYS A 419 20.46 8.46 -26.98
N THR A 420 20.18 7.41 -26.21
CA THR A 420 19.97 6.03 -26.69
C THR A 420 18.49 5.68 -26.82
N LEU A 421 17.68 6.13 -25.86
CA LEU A 421 16.23 6.00 -25.82
C LEU A 421 15.56 7.31 -26.23
N LEU A 422 15.54 7.55 -27.54
CA LEU A 422 14.93 8.74 -28.12
C LEU A 422 13.41 8.78 -27.83
N ASP A 423 12.85 9.99 -27.81
CA ASP A 423 11.40 10.25 -27.72
C ASP A 423 10.68 9.57 -26.54
N THR A 424 11.40 9.39 -25.43
CA THR A 424 10.89 8.67 -24.24
C THR A 424 10.45 9.64 -23.14
N TYR A 425 9.14 9.72 -22.88
CA TYR A 425 8.57 10.72 -21.96
C TYR A 425 9.09 10.63 -20.53
N TYR A 426 9.25 9.41 -19.98
CA TYR A 426 9.63 9.24 -18.58
C TYR A 426 11.06 9.73 -18.31
N ILE A 427 11.94 9.70 -19.32
CA ILE A 427 13.29 10.26 -19.22
C ILE A 427 13.20 11.77 -19.01
N LYS A 428 12.38 12.46 -19.82
CA LYS A 428 12.14 13.90 -19.64
C LYS A 428 11.50 14.21 -18.30
N PHE A 429 10.55 13.37 -17.86
CA PHE A 429 9.94 13.49 -16.55
C PHE A 429 10.98 13.43 -15.42
N TYR A 430 11.87 12.42 -15.40
CA TYR A 430 12.89 12.29 -14.36
C TYR A 430 14.01 13.35 -14.46
N LEU A 431 14.34 13.83 -15.66
CA LEU A 431 15.20 15.03 -15.77
C LEU A 431 14.53 16.25 -15.14
N GLY A 432 13.22 16.41 -15.35
CA GLY A 432 12.42 17.48 -14.75
C GLY A 432 12.45 17.42 -13.22
N THR A 433 12.28 16.23 -12.62
CA THR A 433 12.33 16.07 -11.16
C THR A 433 13.73 16.38 -10.60
N CYS A 434 14.81 16.01 -11.29
CA CYS A 434 16.16 16.40 -10.88
C CYS A 434 16.38 17.92 -10.94
N HIS A 435 15.93 18.59 -12.01
CA HIS A 435 16.07 20.04 -12.11
C HIS A 435 15.23 20.77 -11.07
N LEU A 436 14.06 20.24 -10.71
CA LEU A 436 13.24 20.79 -9.63
C LEU A 436 13.94 20.65 -8.27
N ALA A 437 14.60 19.52 -8.02
CA ALA A 437 15.41 19.32 -6.81
C ALA A 437 16.64 20.26 -6.73
N LEU A 438 17.08 20.81 -7.86
CA LEU A 438 18.10 21.87 -7.94
C LEU A 438 17.52 23.29 -7.92
N GLU A 439 16.24 23.43 -7.56
CA GLU A 439 15.50 24.71 -7.55
C GLU A 439 15.47 25.42 -8.92
N ASN A 440 15.73 24.69 -10.01
CA ASN A 440 15.67 25.21 -11.38
C ASN A 440 14.30 24.93 -12.00
N ALA A 441 13.30 25.63 -11.47
CA ALA A 441 11.90 25.45 -11.86
C ALA A 441 11.64 25.71 -13.36
N GLU A 442 12.37 26.64 -13.99
CA GLU A 442 12.22 26.93 -15.42
C GLU A 442 12.65 25.74 -16.29
N THR A 443 13.81 25.14 -16.00
CA THR A 443 14.29 23.97 -16.76
C THR A 443 13.42 22.76 -16.48
N ALA A 444 13.03 22.55 -15.23
CA ALA A 444 12.10 21.48 -14.86
C ALA A 444 10.78 21.57 -15.63
N TYR A 445 10.18 22.76 -15.70
CA TYR A 445 8.94 22.98 -16.46
C TYR A 445 9.09 22.65 -17.95
N ARG A 446 10.23 22.99 -18.57
CA ARG A 446 10.52 22.62 -19.97
C ARG A 446 10.62 21.10 -20.13
N CYS A 447 11.29 20.41 -19.22
CA CYS A 447 11.38 18.95 -19.23
C CYS A 447 10.00 18.29 -19.09
N PHE A 448 9.14 18.76 -18.18
CA PHE A 448 7.79 18.24 -18.03
C PHE A 448 6.90 18.55 -19.25
N SER A 449 7.08 19.72 -19.87
CA SER A 449 6.38 20.06 -21.13
C SER A 449 6.78 19.10 -22.25
N GLN A 450 8.07 18.82 -22.41
CA GLN A 450 8.56 17.81 -23.36
C GLN A 450 8.02 16.42 -23.04
N ALA A 451 7.94 16.03 -21.76
CA ALA A 451 7.35 14.75 -21.37
C ALA A 451 5.89 14.64 -21.85
N LEU A 452 5.07 15.70 -21.76
CA LEU A 452 3.71 15.70 -22.29
C LEU A 452 3.64 15.60 -23.82
N GLU A 453 4.58 16.20 -24.53
CA GLU A 453 4.65 16.16 -26.01
C GLU A 453 5.02 14.76 -26.54
N LEU A 454 5.66 13.93 -25.71
CA LEU A 454 6.12 12.58 -26.03
C LEU A 454 5.08 11.49 -25.74
N ASN A 455 3.78 11.83 -25.82
CA ASN A 455 2.65 10.90 -25.68
C ASN A 455 2.74 9.99 -24.45
N PRO A 456 2.79 10.54 -23.22
CA PRO A 456 2.87 9.75 -22.01
C PRO A 456 1.60 8.90 -21.81
N ASP A 457 1.74 7.83 -21.03
CA ASP A 457 0.60 7.01 -20.64
C ASP A 457 -0.43 7.85 -19.88
N LYS A 458 -1.72 7.59 -20.12
CA LYS A 458 -2.82 8.41 -19.58
C LYS A 458 -2.81 8.55 -18.06
N GLN A 459 -2.33 7.52 -17.37
CA GLN A 459 -2.21 7.45 -15.92
C GLN A 459 -1.09 8.36 -15.37
N ASP A 460 -0.07 8.68 -16.17
CA ASP A 460 1.10 9.46 -15.76
C ASP A 460 0.92 10.95 -16.04
N ILE A 461 0.01 11.29 -16.97
CA ILE A 461 -0.37 12.67 -17.31
C ILE A 461 -0.73 13.53 -16.07
N PRO A 462 -1.58 13.09 -15.12
CA PRO A 462 -1.87 13.86 -13.90
C PRO A 462 -0.62 14.22 -13.11
N SER A 463 0.32 13.28 -12.99
CA SER A 463 1.59 13.51 -12.29
C SER A 463 2.42 14.58 -13.00
N ILE A 464 2.52 14.53 -14.33
CA ILE A 464 3.25 15.54 -15.10
C ILE A 464 2.65 16.94 -14.89
N TYR A 465 1.31 17.08 -14.95
CA TYR A 465 0.65 18.36 -14.69
C TYR A 465 0.83 18.84 -13.25
N SER A 466 0.83 17.93 -12.26
CA SER A 466 1.10 18.27 -10.87
C SER A 466 2.50 18.89 -10.71
N TYR A 467 3.52 18.25 -11.28
CA TYR A 467 4.90 18.76 -11.27
C TYR A 467 5.05 20.09 -12.04
N MET A 468 4.40 20.25 -13.19
CA MET A 468 4.36 21.55 -13.90
C MET A 468 3.74 22.66 -13.02
N GLY A 469 2.69 22.33 -12.27
CA GLY A 469 2.06 23.24 -11.31
C GLY A 469 3.01 23.65 -10.19
N ILE A 470 3.83 22.72 -9.68
CA ILE A 470 4.89 23.02 -8.71
C ILE A 470 5.91 23.98 -9.31
N CYS A 471 6.41 23.71 -10.53
CA CYS A 471 7.38 24.60 -11.17
C CYS A 471 6.83 26.03 -11.37
N LEU A 472 5.59 26.16 -11.84
CA LEU A 472 4.95 27.47 -12.03
C LEU A 472 4.72 28.20 -10.71
N LYS A 473 4.35 27.49 -9.65
CA LYS A 473 4.23 28.04 -8.29
C LYS A 473 5.58 28.56 -7.79
N ASP A 474 6.66 27.81 -7.98
CA ASP A 474 8.02 28.20 -7.55
C ASP A 474 8.54 29.41 -8.36
N MET A 475 8.10 29.56 -9.60
CA MET A 475 8.32 30.76 -10.43
C MET A 475 7.37 31.93 -10.09
N GLY A 476 6.41 31.75 -9.19
CA GLY A 476 5.42 32.76 -8.80
C GLY A 476 4.26 32.95 -9.80
N ASP A 477 4.18 32.16 -10.87
CA ASP A 477 3.05 32.17 -11.82
C ASP A 477 1.90 31.29 -11.34
N TYR A 478 1.17 31.78 -10.33
CA TYR A 478 0.04 31.07 -9.75
C TYR A 478 -1.13 30.89 -10.73
N ASN A 479 -1.32 31.80 -11.69
CA ASN A 479 -2.39 31.67 -12.69
C ASN A 479 -2.06 30.60 -13.73
N GLY A 480 -0.81 30.55 -14.21
CA GLY A 480 -0.31 29.47 -15.04
C GLY A 480 -0.40 28.12 -14.33
N ALA A 481 0.01 28.07 -13.06
CA ALA A 481 -0.07 26.86 -12.23
C ALA A 481 -1.51 26.33 -12.16
N LEU A 482 -2.49 27.19 -11.87
CA LEU A 482 -3.91 26.82 -11.90
C LEU A 482 -4.37 26.32 -13.28
N GLY A 483 -3.83 26.86 -14.36
CA GLY A 483 -4.12 26.44 -15.72
C GLY A 483 -3.68 24.99 -15.99
N VAL A 484 -2.46 24.62 -15.61
CA VAL A 484 -1.95 23.24 -15.78
C VAL A 484 -2.57 22.26 -14.79
N LEU A 485 -2.78 22.68 -13.54
CA LEU A 485 -3.37 21.83 -12.49
C LEU A 485 -4.83 21.46 -12.82
N LYS A 486 -5.62 22.37 -13.39
CA LYS A 486 -6.98 22.06 -13.89
C LYS A 486 -6.98 21.04 -15.02
N LYS A 487 -5.93 21.01 -15.85
CA LYS A 487 -5.77 19.94 -16.84
C LYS A 487 -5.51 18.61 -16.13
N GLY A 488 -4.61 18.58 -15.14
CA GLY A 488 -4.37 17.40 -14.31
C GLY A 488 -5.64 16.87 -13.62
N GLU A 489 -6.42 17.76 -12.98
CA GLU A 489 -7.71 17.44 -12.36
C GLU A 489 -8.70 16.80 -13.35
N ALA A 490 -8.69 17.23 -14.62
CA ALA A 490 -9.57 16.66 -15.64
C ALA A 490 -9.23 15.20 -16.00
N TYR A 491 -7.98 14.77 -15.79
CA TYR A 491 -7.55 13.38 -15.95
C TYR A 491 -7.81 12.55 -14.70
N ASP A 492 -7.53 13.11 -13.52
CA ASP A 492 -7.72 12.43 -12.24
C ASP A 492 -8.23 13.40 -11.17
N ARG A 493 -9.48 13.17 -10.74
CA ARG A 493 -10.20 13.99 -9.75
C ARG A 493 -10.00 13.51 -8.31
N GLU A 494 -9.17 12.49 -8.08
CA GLU A 494 -8.90 11.94 -6.76
C GLU A 494 -7.48 12.27 -6.27
N ARG A 495 -6.74 13.09 -7.03
CA ARG A 495 -5.38 13.53 -6.72
C ARG A 495 -5.36 14.66 -5.70
N THR A 496 -5.07 14.31 -4.45
CA THR A 496 -4.94 15.25 -3.33
C THR A 496 -3.82 16.27 -3.54
N ASP A 497 -2.69 15.87 -4.13
CA ASP A 497 -1.57 16.75 -4.44
C ASP A 497 -1.99 17.89 -5.40
N ILE A 498 -2.78 17.60 -6.44
CA ILE A 498 -3.28 18.61 -7.38
C ILE A 498 -4.15 19.64 -6.65
N TYR A 499 -5.10 19.19 -5.84
CA TYR A 499 -5.97 20.09 -5.08
C TYR A 499 -5.20 20.91 -4.03
N ASN A 500 -4.18 20.33 -3.40
CA ASN A 500 -3.30 21.07 -2.49
C ASN A 500 -2.53 22.17 -3.20
N GLN A 501 -1.94 21.89 -4.38
CA GLN A 501 -1.26 22.93 -5.16
C GLN A 501 -2.24 24.00 -5.66
N MET A 502 -3.45 23.63 -6.08
CA MET A 502 -4.49 24.59 -6.49
C MET A 502 -4.93 25.47 -5.31
N GLY A 503 -5.15 24.87 -4.14
CA GLY A 503 -5.51 25.57 -2.91
C GLY A 503 -4.47 26.60 -2.51
N PHE A 504 -3.19 26.21 -2.56
CA PHE A 504 -2.07 27.14 -2.33
C PHE A 504 -2.07 28.29 -3.34
N CYS A 505 -2.21 28.01 -4.64
CA CYS A 505 -2.23 29.05 -5.68
C CYS A 505 -3.39 30.04 -5.48
N TYR A 506 -4.59 29.56 -5.15
CA TYR A 506 -5.72 30.43 -4.84
C TYR A 506 -5.50 31.26 -3.57
N PHE A 507 -4.87 30.70 -2.53
CA PHE A 507 -4.50 31.43 -1.32
C PHE A 507 -3.53 32.57 -1.62
N MET A 508 -2.48 32.29 -2.42
CA MET A 508 -1.51 33.31 -2.84
C MET A 508 -2.15 34.42 -3.68
N LEU A 509 -3.17 34.08 -4.48
CA LEU A 509 -3.98 35.03 -5.26
C LEU A 509 -5.09 35.71 -4.45
N LYS A 510 -5.16 35.50 -3.12
CA LYS A 510 -6.20 36.03 -2.22
C LYS A 510 -7.63 35.64 -2.59
N GLN A 511 -7.79 34.52 -3.30
CA GLN A 511 -9.08 33.92 -3.65
C GLN A 511 -9.45 32.85 -2.62
N HIS A 512 -9.66 33.29 -1.38
CA HIS A 512 -9.73 32.42 -0.20
C HIS A 512 -10.86 31.38 -0.27
N GLU A 513 -12.04 31.73 -0.79
CA GLU A 513 -13.15 30.79 -0.92
C GLU A 513 -12.82 29.63 -1.88
N LYS A 514 -12.09 29.90 -2.95
CA LYS A 514 -11.64 28.87 -3.90
C LYS A 514 -10.54 28.00 -3.30
N ALA A 515 -9.64 28.59 -2.52
CA ALA A 515 -8.63 27.85 -1.78
C ALA A 515 -9.28 26.88 -0.78
N ILE A 516 -10.22 27.37 0.03
CA ILE A 516 -11.01 26.55 0.97
C ILE A 516 -11.72 25.42 0.22
N LYS A 517 -12.31 25.68 -0.95
CA LYS A 517 -12.95 24.63 -1.75
C LYS A 517 -11.97 23.52 -2.15
N CYS A 518 -10.74 23.86 -2.55
CA CYS A 518 -9.72 22.89 -2.94
C CYS A 518 -9.25 22.06 -1.73
N PHE A 519 -8.91 22.71 -0.61
CA PHE A 519 -8.54 22.00 0.62
C PHE A 519 -9.70 21.14 1.17
N LYS A 520 -10.96 21.58 0.98
CA LYS A 520 -12.13 20.76 1.30
C LYS A 520 -12.26 19.50 0.42
N GLN A 521 -11.79 19.53 -0.83
CA GLN A 521 -11.69 18.30 -1.62
C GLN A 521 -10.61 17.37 -1.05
N VAL A 522 -9.50 17.94 -0.59
CA VAL A 522 -8.40 17.14 -0.03
C VAL A 522 -8.83 16.44 1.26
N ILE A 523 -9.49 17.15 2.18
CA ILE A 523 -10.01 16.50 3.40
C ILE A 523 -11.14 15.51 3.12
N ALA A 524 -11.87 15.65 2.00
CA ALA A 524 -12.87 14.67 1.60
C ALA A 524 -12.22 13.36 1.13
N LEU A 525 -11.08 13.46 0.43
CA LEU A 525 -10.27 12.32 -0.03
C LEU A 525 -9.37 11.75 1.09
N ASN A 526 -8.87 12.61 1.98
CA ASN A 526 -7.99 12.31 3.10
C ASN A 526 -8.32 13.19 4.33
N PRO A 527 -9.29 12.80 5.18
CA PRO A 527 -9.64 13.54 6.39
C PRO A 527 -8.58 13.51 7.49
N SER A 528 -7.53 12.71 7.35
CA SER A 528 -6.41 12.74 8.29
C SER A 528 -5.39 13.82 7.97
N SER A 529 -5.60 14.60 6.90
CA SER A 529 -4.69 15.67 6.49
C SER A 529 -4.79 16.90 7.40
N ALA A 530 -4.14 16.83 8.57
CA ALA A 530 -4.09 17.91 9.56
C ALA A 530 -3.60 19.24 8.95
N ILE A 531 -2.64 19.18 8.04
CA ILE A 531 -2.11 20.34 7.33
C ILE A 531 -3.18 21.07 6.52
N ASP A 532 -4.13 20.35 5.91
CA ASP A 532 -5.17 20.95 5.08
C ASP A 532 -6.30 21.56 5.92
N TYR A 533 -6.57 21.03 7.12
CA TYR A 533 -7.39 21.74 8.11
C TYR A 533 -6.74 23.08 8.51
N ALA A 534 -5.42 23.08 8.76
CA ALA A 534 -4.70 24.32 9.10
C ALA A 534 -4.63 25.31 7.92
N ASN A 535 -4.57 24.82 6.68
CA ASN A 535 -4.65 25.66 5.48
C ASN A 535 -6.04 26.29 5.31
N ILE A 536 -7.12 25.55 5.58
CA ILE A 536 -8.49 26.10 5.61
C ILE A 536 -8.60 27.19 6.69
N ALA A 537 -8.08 26.93 7.89
CA ALA A 537 -8.07 27.91 8.98
C ALA A 537 -7.33 29.20 8.62
N SER A 538 -6.18 29.09 7.94
CA SER A 538 -5.41 30.23 7.44
C SER A 538 -6.20 31.09 6.45
N ASN A 539 -7.02 30.46 5.61
CA ASN A 539 -7.89 31.18 4.69
C ASN A 539 -9.04 31.91 5.42
N TYR A 540 -9.71 31.25 6.36
CA TYR A 540 -10.74 31.91 7.18
C TYR A 540 -10.17 33.08 7.99
N ARG A 541 -8.96 32.92 8.55
CA ARG A 541 -8.23 34.00 9.23
C ARG A 541 -8.03 35.20 8.32
N ASP A 542 -7.51 34.99 7.11
CA ASP A 542 -7.24 36.07 6.16
C ASP A 542 -8.55 36.73 5.65
N MET A 543 -9.68 36.02 5.70
CA MET A 543 -11.02 36.56 5.45
C MET A 543 -11.63 37.32 6.65
N GLY A 544 -11.00 37.27 7.83
CA GLY A 544 -11.52 37.85 9.07
C GLY A 544 -12.59 36.99 9.79
N ASP A 545 -12.81 35.76 9.34
CA ASP A 545 -13.71 34.80 10.00
C ASP A 545 -12.96 34.05 11.10
N THR A 546 -12.79 34.75 12.22
CA THR A 546 -12.01 34.28 13.38
C THR A 546 -12.59 32.99 13.97
N ASP A 547 -13.91 32.85 14.04
CA ASP A 547 -14.56 31.69 14.66
C ASP A 547 -14.26 30.40 13.87
N ASN A 548 -14.42 30.43 12.54
CA ASN A 548 -14.07 29.29 11.71
C ASN A 548 -12.56 29.03 11.71
N ALA A 549 -11.73 30.08 11.71
CA ALA A 549 -10.28 29.91 11.79
C ALA A 549 -9.85 29.16 13.07
N ILE A 550 -10.37 29.55 14.23
CA ILE A 550 -10.10 28.89 15.51
C ILE A 550 -10.53 27.42 15.47
N ALA A 551 -11.76 27.15 15.02
CA ALA A 551 -12.30 25.79 14.97
C ALA A 551 -11.45 24.86 14.08
N TYR A 552 -11.06 25.30 12.89
CA TYR A 552 -10.24 24.48 11.99
C TYR A 552 -8.80 24.31 12.48
N TYR A 553 -8.19 25.30 13.13
CA TYR A 553 -6.87 25.12 13.76
C TYR A 553 -6.92 24.12 14.91
N GLN A 554 -7.97 24.13 15.72
CA GLN A 554 -8.16 23.14 16.80
C GLN A 554 -8.29 21.72 16.24
N ILE A 555 -9.02 21.54 15.13
CA ILE A 555 -9.11 20.24 14.46
C ILE A 555 -7.73 19.82 13.92
N ALA A 556 -6.99 20.72 13.27
CA ALA A 556 -5.65 20.40 12.78
C ALA A 556 -4.73 19.93 13.92
N LEU A 557 -4.73 20.64 15.05
CA LEU A 557 -3.87 20.33 16.20
C LEU A 557 -4.34 19.13 17.02
N SER A 558 -5.61 18.73 16.93
CA SER A 558 -6.06 17.47 17.53
C SER A 558 -5.63 16.25 16.74
N ILE A 559 -5.45 16.40 15.43
CA ILE A 559 -4.91 15.35 14.54
C ILE A 559 -3.38 15.32 14.60
N ASP A 560 -2.73 16.49 14.48
CA ASP A 560 -1.29 16.65 14.55
C ASP A 560 -0.88 17.88 15.39
N PRO A 561 -0.51 17.67 16.67
CA PRO A 561 -0.06 18.74 17.57
C PRO A 561 1.28 19.40 17.15
N SER A 562 2.01 18.83 16.19
CA SER A 562 3.34 19.32 15.75
C SER A 562 3.26 20.47 14.74
N ILE A 563 2.06 20.83 14.26
CA ILE A 563 1.89 21.90 13.29
C ILE A 563 2.09 23.28 13.93
N ASP A 564 3.35 23.73 13.95
CA ASP A 564 3.77 24.96 14.65
C ASP A 564 2.98 26.20 14.22
N PHE A 565 2.78 26.41 12.91
CA PHE A 565 2.07 27.59 12.44
C PHE A 565 0.59 27.56 12.84
N ALA A 566 -0.04 26.39 12.92
CA ALA A 566 -1.42 26.27 13.39
C ALA A 566 -1.52 26.69 14.86
N ARG A 567 -0.60 26.20 15.71
CA ARG A 567 -0.51 26.56 17.13
C ARG A 567 -0.27 28.06 17.32
N THR A 568 0.74 28.63 16.66
CA THR A 568 1.06 30.06 16.77
C THR A 568 -0.10 30.95 16.28
N ASN A 569 -0.80 30.58 15.22
CA ASN A 569 -1.93 31.37 14.73
C ASN A 569 -3.17 31.23 15.62
N LEU A 570 -3.44 30.04 16.15
CA LEU A 570 -4.51 29.84 17.12
C LEU A 570 -4.27 30.66 18.40
N GLU A 571 -3.05 30.63 18.94
CA GLU A 571 -2.67 31.44 20.11
C GLU A 571 -2.90 32.94 19.86
N LYS A 572 -2.54 33.46 18.68
CA LYS A 572 -2.77 34.85 18.31
C LYS A 572 -4.26 35.21 18.20
N LEU A 573 -5.08 34.30 17.67
CA LEU A 573 -6.51 34.53 17.49
C LEU A 573 -7.30 34.45 18.80
N VAL A 574 -6.80 33.69 19.76
CA VAL A 574 -7.42 33.51 21.09
C VAL A 574 -6.90 34.54 22.11
N ARG A 575 -5.78 35.22 21.83
CA ARG A 575 -5.27 36.31 22.67
C ARG A 575 -6.14 37.56 22.52
N ASP A 576 -6.65 38.06 23.64
CA ASP A 576 -7.55 39.21 23.72
C ASP A 576 -6.86 40.50 23.21
N PRO A 577 -7.48 41.32 22.33
CA PRO A 577 -6.91 42.61 21.90
C PRO A 577 -6.70 43.66 23.01
N ALA A 578 -7.06 43.37 24.27
CA ALA A 578 -6.98 44.30 25.38
C ALA A 578 -5.61 44.37 26.11
N GLU A 579 -4.60 43.62 25.68
CA GLU A 579 -3.26 43.58 26.32
C GLU A 579 -2.10 44.11 25.43
N SER A 580 -2.34 45.11 24.57
CA SER A 580 -1.28 45.80 23.81
C SER A 580 -1.25 47.30 24.03
#